data_AF-A0A2W5QW15-F1
#
_entry.id   AF-A0A2W5QW15-F1
#
_cell.length_a   1.000
_cell.length_b   1.000
_cell.length_c   1.000
_cell.angle_alpha   90.00
_cell.angle_beta   90.00
_cell.angle_gamma   90.00
#
_symmetry.space_group_name_H-M   'P 1'
#
loop_
_entity.id
_entity.type
_entity.pdbx_description
1 polymer ?
#
loop_
_entity_poly.entity_id
_entity_poly.type
_entity_poly.pdbx_seq_one_letter_code
_entity_poly.pdbx_strand_id
1 'polypeptide(L)'
;MEHQDWPRLSPFECGIKGCCPRCGQGRLFDGFLKLAPRCEVCGLDYSFADPADGPAFFVICFVCVPSVLFGLWIEVAFQAPYWVHLVTTLPVMLLTCIPPLRPLKGWLVASQFYYKAEEGKLVKADPPASPSVSVPVPGPGSALPR
;
A
#
# COMPACT_ATOMS: atom_id res chain seq x y z
N MET A 1 -12.03 11.03 -27.34
CA MET A 1 -11.44 10.77 -26.02
C MET A 1 -12.59 10.34 -25.12
N GLU A 2 -12.90 9.04 -25.05
CA GLU A 2 -13.97 8.52 -24.20
C GLU A 2 -13.68 8.86 -22.73
N HIS A 3 -14.50 9.71 -22.14
CA HIS A 3 -14.60 9.80 -20.68
C HIS A 3 -15.26 8.49 -20.22
N GLN A 4 -14.42 7.51 -19.90
CA GLN A 4 -14.87 6.28 -19.24
C GLN A 4 -15.30 6.67 -17.81
N ASP A 5 -16.60 6.92 -17.65
CA ASP A 5 -17.24 7.22 -16.37
C ASP A 5 -17.28 5.96 -15.52
N TRP A 6 -16.27 5.82 -14.65
CA TRP A 6 -16.21 4.71 -13.71
C TRP A 6 -17.14 4.97 -12.51
N PRO A 7 -17.90 3.97 -12.06
CA PRO A 7 -18.78 4.14 -10.90
C PRO A 7 -17.95 4.42 -9.65
N ARG A 8 -18.40 5.37 -8.82
CA ARG A 8 -17.77 5.61 -7.52
C ARG A 8 -18.09 4.44 -6.60
N LEU A 9 -17.14 3.54 -6.44
CA LEU A 9 -17.28 2.41 -5.52
C LEU A 9 -16.93 2.84 -4.10
N SER A 10 -17.60 2.26 -3.12
CA SER A 10 -17.27 2.50 -1.72
C SER A 10 -15.88 1.89 -1.41
N PRO A 11 -14.98 2.63 -0.72
CA PRO A 11 -13.67 2.11 -0.34
C PRO A 11 -13.76 0.86 0.52
N PHE A 12 -14.84 0.73 1.29
CA PHE A 12 -15.10 -0.38 2.20
C PHE A 12 -15.42 -1.67 1.44
N GLU A 13 -16.31 -1.62 0.43
CA GLU A 13 -16.65 -2.81 -0.37
C GLU A 13 -15.48 -3.26 -1.25
N CYS A 14 -14.75 -2.31 -1.85
CA CYS A 14 -13.56 -2.65 -2.64
C CYS A 14 -12.44 -3.21 -1.76
N GLY A 15 -12.27 -2.68 -0.55
CA GLY A 15 -11.27 -3.13 0.41
C GLY A 15 -11.51 -4.55 0.91
N ILE A 16 -12.76 -4.88 1.26
CA ILE A 16 -13.13 -6.24 1.72
C ILE A 16 -13.04 -7.26 0.59
N LYS A 17 -13.49 -6.89 -0.62
CA LYS A 17 -13.50 -7.81 -1.78
C LYS A 17 -12.12 -7.92 -2.45
N GLY A 18 -11.18 -7.04 -2.14
CA GLY A 18 -9.88 -6.97 -2.82
C GLY A 18 -10.00 -6.58 -4.29
N CYS A 19 -10.95 -5.69 -4.60
CA CYS A 19 -11.21 -5.18 -5.94
C CYS A 19 -10.54 -3.82 -6.16
N CYS A 20 -10.29 -3.49 -7.43
CA CYS A 20 -9.73 -2.22 -7.85
C CYS A 20 -10.64 -1.04 -7.42
N PRO A 21 -10.11 0.01 -6.76
CA PRO A 21 -10.91 1.15 -6.30
C PRO A 21 -11.46 2.03 -7.43
N ARG A 22 -10.92 1.90 -8.66
CA ARG A 22 -11.39 2.63 -9.84
C ARG A 22 -12.48 1.86 -10.61
N CYS A 23 -12.26 0.59 -10.94
CA CYS A 23 -13.18 -0.17 -11.80
C CYS A 23 -14.04 -1.20 -11.06
N GLY A 24 -13.72 -1.56 -9.81
CA GLY A 24 -14.48 -2.53 -9.00
C GLY A 24 -14.40 -4.00 -9.47
N GLN A 25 -13.84 -4.28 -10.64
CA GLN A 25 -13.78 -5.61 -11.25
C GLN A 25 -12.38 -6.24 -11.24
N GLY A 26 -11.34 -5.43 -11.42
CA GLY A 26 -9.96 -5.93 -11.41
C GLY A 26 -9.51 -6.34 -10.01
N ARG A 27 -8.62 -7.32 -9.92
CA ARG A 27 -8.03 -7.75 -8.64
C ARG A 27 -7.02 -6.70 -8.16
N LEU A 28 -7.04 -6.42 -6.87
CA LEU A 28 -6.08 -5.54 -6.21
C LEU A 28 -4.82 -6.29 -5.77
N PHE A 29 -4.99 -7.57 -5.40
CA PHE A 29 -3.92 -8.42 -4.88
C PHE A 29 -3.51 -9.50 -5.89
N ASP A 30 -2.20 -9.68 -6.02
CA ASP A 30 -1.57 -10.79 -6.74
C ASP A 30 -1.09 -11.84 -5.72
N GLY A 31 -1.99 -12.74 -5.31
CA GLY A 31 -1.73 -13.76 -4.28
C GLY A 31 -2.34 -13.42 -2.91
N PHE A 32 -1.57 -13.68 -1.84
CA PHE A 32 -2.10 -13.58 -0.47
C PHE A 32 -2.04 -12.15 0.11
N LEU A 33 -0.87 -11.51 0.05
CA LEU A 33 -0.61 -10.18 0.61
C LEU A 33 0.10 -9.23 -0.37
N LYS A 34 0.48 -9.71 -1.56
CA LYS A 34 1.25 -8.93 -2.52
C LYS A 34 0.30 -8.07 -3.36
N LEU A 35 0.61 -6.78 -3.47
CA LEU A 35 -0.14 -5.84 -4.29
C LEU A 35 0.25 -6.06 -5.75
N ALA A 36 -0.73 -6.11 -6.66
CA ALA A 36 -0.43 -6.10 -8.08
C ALA A 36 0.21 -4.75 -8.46
N PRO A 37 1.09 -4.67 -9.47
CA PRO A 37 1.66 -3.40 -9.92
C PRO A 37 0.63 -2.54 -10.68
N ARG A 38 -0.30 -3.18 -11.39
CA ARG A 38 -1.34 -2.51 -12.19
C ARG A 38 -2.64 -3.29 -12.22
N CYS A 39 -3.75 -2.59 -12.39
CA CYS A 39 -5.04 -3.21 -12.62
C CYS A 39 -5.12 -3.81 -14.04
N GLU A 40 -5.60 -5.05 -14.16
CA GLU A 40 -5.78 -5.75 -15.44
C GLU A 40 -6.90 -5.16 -16.32
N VAL A 41 -7.90 -4.49 -15.71
CA VAL A 41 -9.08 -3.98 -16.41
C VAL A 41 -8.93 -2.50 -16.77
N CYS A 42 -8.58 -1.65 -15.80
CA CYS A 42 -8.52 -0.20 -16.01
C CYS A 42 -7.09 0.36 -16.11
N GLY A 43 -6.06 -0.48 -15.97
CA GLY A 43 -4.65 -0.06 -16.08
C GLY A 43 -4.18 0.89 -14.98
N LEU A 44 -4.91 1.02 -13.86
CA LEU A 44 -4.49 1.86 -12.74
C LEU A 44 -3.20 1.29 -12.14
N ASP A 45 -2.15 2.12 -12.09
CA ASP A 45 -0.89 1.81 -11.41
C ASP A 45 -1.09 1.89 -9.90
N TYR A 46 -0.70 0.85 -9.15
CA TYR A 46 -0.89 0.77 -7.70
C TYR A 46 0.36 1.20 -6.90
N SER A 47 1.40 1.72 -7.55
CA SER A 47 2.64 2.18 -6.90
C SER A 47 2.46 3.38 -5.97
N PHE A 48 1.30 4.05 -6.02
CA PHE A 48 0.96 5.13 -5.09
C PHE A 48 0.67 4.63 -3.66
N ALA A 49 0.34 3.35 -3.50
CA ALA A 49 -0.04 2.83 -2.21
C ALA A 49 1.16 2.19 -1.52
N ASP A 50 1.63 2.80 -0.43
CA ASP A 50 2.66 2.20 0.42
C ASP A 50 2.05 1.05 1.24
N PRO A 51 2.42 -0.21 0.97
CA PRO A 51 1.73 -1.36 1.53
C PRO A 51 2.17 -1.74 2.95
N ALA A 52 3.13 -1.03 3.58
CA ALA A 52 3.88 -1.56 4.72
C ALA A 52 3.44 -1.10 6.13
N ASP A 53 3.14 0.19 6.37
CA ASP A 53 3.09 0.68 7.77
C ASP A 53 1.69 0.75 8.41
N GLY A 54 0.62 0.96 7.64
CA GLY A 54 -0.74 1.06 8.19
C GLY A 54 -1.30 -0.26 8.75
N PRO A 55 -1.29 -1.37 7.99
CA PRO A 55 -1.95 -2.61 8.41
C PRO A 55 -1.35 -3.22 9.67
N ALA A 56 -0.02 -3.16 9.81
CA ALA A 56 0.70 -3.79 10.91
C ALA A 56 0.32 -3.16 12.26
N PHE A 57 0.19 -1.84 12.33
CA PHE A 57 -0.19 -1.12 13.54
C PHE A 57 -1.58 -1.53 14.04
N PHE A 58 -2.58 -1.56 13.17
CA PHE A 58 -3.94 -1.98 13.51
C PHE A 58 -3.99 -3.44 13.99
N VAL A 59 -3.25 -4.34 13.35
CA VAL A 59 -3.19 -5.75 13.79
C VAL A 59 -2.56 -5.84 15.18
N ILE A 60 -1.47 -5.14 15.44
CA ILE A 60 -0.83 -5.18 16.76
C ILE A 60 -1.78 -4.64 17.85
N CYS A 61 -2.38 -3.46 17.63
CA CYS A 61 -3.22 -2.80 18.64
C CYS A 61 -4.54 -3.51 18.91
N PHE A 62 -5.25 -3.96 17.87
CA PHE A 62 -6.60 -4.52 18.03
C PHE A 62 -6.63 -6.04 18.13
N VAL A 63 -5.56 -6.72 17.70
CA VAL A 63 -5.53 -8.18 17.62
C VAL A 63 -4.51 -8.76 18.59
N CYS A 64 -3.24 -8.37 18.47
CA CYS A 64 -2.18 -8.95 19.31
C CYS A 64 -2.35 -8.57 20.78
N VAL A 65 -2.58 -7.28 21.10
CA VAL A 65 -2.68 -6.82 22.49
C VAL A 65 -3.83 -7.53 23.24
N PRO A 66 -5.08 -7.55 22.75
CA PRO A 66 -6.16 -8.29 23.42
C PRO A 66 -5.92 -9.79 23.50
N SER A 67 -5.35 -10.40 22.45
CA SER A 67 -5.06 -11.83 22.44
C SER A 67 -4.03 -12.22 23.50
N VAL A 68 -2.99 -11.40 23.71
CA VAL A 68 -1.98 -11.64 24.76
C VAL A 68 -2.58 -11.41 26.15
N LEU A 69 -3.39 -10.35 26.33
CA LEU A 69 -4.07 -10.10 27.60
C LEU A 69 -5.00 -11.26 27.98
N PHE A 70 -5.73 -11.81 27.01
CA PHE A 70 -6.60 -12.96 27.20
C PHE A 70 -5.80 -14.22 27.56
N GLY A 71 -4.69 -14.50 26.85
CA GLY A 71 -3.80 -15.62 27.18
C GLY A 71 -3.20 -15.50 28.59
N LEU A 72 -2.78 -14.30 28.98
CA LEU A 72 -2.28 -14.03 30.33
C LEU A 72 -3.37 -14.20 31.39
N TRP A 73 -4.61 -13.77 31.10
CA TRP A 73 -5.73 -13.96 32.01
C TRP A 73 -6.02 -15.44 32.26
N ILE A 74 -5.99 -16.28 31.21
CA ILE A 74 -6.12 -17.74 31.33
C ILE A 74 -5.00 -18.32 32.20
N GLU A 75 -3.77 -17.87 32.00
CA GLU A 75 -2.62 -18.37 32.77
C GLU A 75 -2.75 -18.07 34.27
N VAL A 76 -3.12 -16.83 34.59
CA VAL A 76 -3.30 -16.39 35.98
C VAL A 76 -4.49 -17.09 36.64
N ALA A 77 -5.58 -17.32 35.91
CA ALA A 77 -6.79 -17.91 36.46
C ALA A 77 -6.73 -19.44 36.61
N PHE A 78 -6.04 -20.15 35.70
CA PHE A 78 -6.12 -21.62 35.62
C PHE A 78 -4.78 -22.35 35.80
N GLN A 79 -3.64 -21.65 35.97
CA GLN A 79 -2.31 -22.28 36.06
C GLN A 79 -2.10 -23.32 34.94
N ALA A 80 -2.35 -22.88 33.71
CA ALA A 80 -2.50 -23.80 32.60
C ALA A 80 -1.12 -24.35 32.18
N PRO A 81 -1.00 -25.67 31.94
CA PRO A 81 0.27 -26.23 31.47
C PRO A 81 0.64 -25.66 30.10
N TYR A 82 1.95 -25.47 29.84
CA TYR A 82 2.49 -24.82 28.62
C TYR A 82 1.95 -25.39 27.29
N TRP A 83 1.56 -26.67 27.26
CA TRP A 83 0.95 -27.29 26.08
C TRP A 83 -0.44 -26.70 25.73
N VAL A 84 -1.23 -26.32 26.73
CA VAL A 84 -2.52 -25.67 26.51
C VAL A 84 -2.30 -24.32 25.85
N HIS A 85 -1.31 -23.55 26.30
CA HIS A 85 -0.95 -22.29 25.64
C HIS A 85 -0.54 -22.49 24.20
N LEU A 86 0.33 -23.45 23.90
CA LEU A 86 0.77 -23.74 22.54
C LEU A 86 -0.42 -24.10 21.62
N VAL A 87 -1.39 -24.85 22.12
CA VAL A 87 -2.55 -25.31 21.33
C VAL A 87 -3.70 -24.29 21.29
N THR A 88 -3.76 -23.34 22.21
CA THR A 88 -4.85 -22.33 22.25
C THR A 88 -4.39 -20.96 21.79
N THR A 89 -3.36 -20.39 22.42
CA THR A 89 -2.89 -19.04 22.09
C THR A 89 -2.32 -18.94 20.69
N LEU A 90 -1.61 -19.96 20.20
CA LEU A 90 -0.97 -19.93 18.88
C LEU A 90 -1.99 -19.95 17.72
N PRO A 91 -2.97 -20.88 17.66
CA PRO A 91 -4.00 -20.82 16.64
C PRO A 91 -4.90 -19.61 16.81
N VAL A 92 -5.23 -19.17 18.04
CA VAL A 92 -5.97 -17.92 18.25
C VAL A 92 -5.19 -16.74 17.67
N MET A 93 -3.89 -16.61 17.94
CA MET A 93 -3.02 -15.60 17.32
C MET A 93 -3.06 -15.66 15.79
N LEU A 94 -2.86 -16.84 15.19
CA LEU A 94 -2.89 -16.97 13.73
C LEU A 94 -4.26 -16.61 13.15
N LEU A 95 -5.34 -17.13 13.74
CA LEU A 95 -6.71 -16.89 13.26
C LEU A 95 -7.15 -15.44 13.48
N THR A 96 -6.60 -14.76 14.47
CA THR A 96 -6.97 -13.38 14.73
C THR A 96 -6.12 -12.42 13.91
N CYS A 97 -4.85 -12.74 13.62
CA CYS A 97 -3.96 -11.89 12.82
C CYS A 97 -4.15 -12.05 11.31
N ILE A 98 -4.28 -13.28 10.79
CA ILE A 98 -4.23 -13.56 9.34
C ILE A 98 -5.47 -13.04 8.59
N PRO A 99 -6.72 -13.31 9.02
CA PRO A 99 -7.91 -12.89 8.29
C PRO A 99 -8.08 -11.37 8.16
N PRO A 100 -7.86 -10.53 9.18
CA PRO A 100 -8.05 -9.09 9.05
C PRO A 100 -6.94 -8.38 8.28
N LEU A 101 -5.74 -8.96 8.18
CA LEU A 101 -4.64 -8.37 7.40
C LEU A 101 -5.03 -8.09 5.95
N ARG A 102 -5.80 -8.99 5.34
CA ARG A 102 -6.19 -8.90 3.92
C ARG A 102 -7.22 -7.79 3.63
N PRO A 103 -8.40 -7.74 4.28
CA PRO A 103 -9.38 -6.67 4.05
C PRO A 103 -8.87 -5.31 4.51
N LEU A 104 -8.08 -5.26 5.58
CA LEU A 104 -7.50 -4.01 6.09
C LEU A 104 -6.52 -3.41 5.08
N LYS A 105 -5.64 -4.23 4.51
CA LYS A 105 -4.73 -3.79 3.45
C LYS A 105 -5.49 -3.28 2.24
N GLY A 106 -6.57 -3.96 1.85
CA GLY A 106 -7.39 -3.54 0.71
C GLY A 106 -8.11 -2.22 0.97
N TRP A 107 -8.63 -2.05 2.18
CA TRP A 107 -9.33 -0.85 2.60
C TRP A 107 -8.40 0.38 2.69
N LEU A 108 -7.18 0.20 3.19
CA LEU A 108 -6.19 1.28 3.26
C LEU A 108 -5.78 1.76 1.86
N VAL A 109 -5.50 0.83 0.93
CA VAL A 109 -5.17 1.17 -0.46
C VAL A 109 -6.34 1.89 -1.15
N ALA A 110 -7.57 1.41 -0.97
CA ALA A 110 -8.76 2.06 -1.52
C ALA A 110 -9.00 3.46 -0.92
N SER A 111 -8.70 3.64 0.37
CA SER A 111 -8.81 4.93 1.05
C SER A 111 -7.73 5.91 0.57
N GLN A 112 -6.49 5.48 0.39
CA GLN A 112 -5.42 6.31 -0.19
C GLN A 112 -5.78 6.79 -1.60
N PHE A 113 -6.38 5.93 -2.42
CA PHE A 113 -6.88 6.30 -3.74
C PHE A 113 -8.03 7.34 -3.67
N TYR A 114 -8.99 7.16 -2.75
CA TYR A 114 -10.14 8.04 -2.63
C TYR A 114 -9.77 9.42 -2.07
N TYR A 115 -8.92 9.46 -1.05
CA TYR A 115 -8.48 10.71 -0.39
C TYR A 115 -7.29 11.38 -1.09
N LYS A 116 -6.73 10.78 -2.15
CA LYS A 116 -5.52 11.26 -2.85
C LYS A 116 -4.40 11.63 -1.88
N ALA A 117 -4.18 10.76 -0.89
CA ALA A 117 -3.11 10.93 0.08
C ALA A 117 -1.80 10.45 -0.57
N GLU A 118 -1.28 11.21 -1.53
CA GLU A 118 0.11 11.06 -1.97
C GLU A 118 1.04 11.69 -0.92
N GLU A 119 2.19 11.06 -0.69
CA GLU A 119 3.24 11.64 0.15
C GLU A 119 3.66 13.01 -0.40
N GLY A 120 3.89 13.96 0.51
CA GLY A 120 4.39 15.29 0.16
C GLY A 120 5.77 15.18 -0.49
N LYS A 121 5.82 15.25 -1.82
CA LYS A 121 7.09 15.38 -2.54
C LYS A 121 7.67 16.75 -2.23
N LEU A 122 8.83 16.77 -1.55
CA LEU A 122 9.61 17.98 -1.39
C LEU A 122 10.02 18.46 -2.78
N VAL A 123 9.52 19.63 -3.19
CA VAL A 123 10.06 20.35 -4.33
C VAL A 123 11.51 20.69 -3.96
N LYS A 124 12.47 19.97 -4.54
CA LYS A 124 13.84 20.47 -4.59
C LYS A 124 13.75 21.77 -5.39
N ALA A 125 13.91 22.91 -4.73
CA ALA A 125 14.21 24.13 -5.44
C ALA A 125 15.48 23.85 -6.26
N ASP A 126 15.38 23.95 -7.58
CA ASP A 126 16.57 24.02 -8.40
C ASP A 126 17.42 25.18 -7.84
N PRO A 127 18.73 24.98 -7.55
CA PRO A 127 19.60 26.11 -7.28
C PRO A 127 19.45 27.08 -8.46
N PRO A 128 19.32 28.41 -8.21
CA PRO A 128 19.05 29.38 -9.27
C PRO A 128 20.04 29.16 -10.40
N ALA A 129 19.50 28.92 -11.60
CA ALA A 129 20.28 28.72 -12.81
C ALA A 129 21.32 29.85 -12.89
N SER A 130 22.58 29.50 -12.71
CA SER A 130 23.70 30.38 -13.01
C SER A 130 23.53 30.88 -14.45
N PRO A 131 23.64 32.19 -14.71
CA PRO A 131 23.40 32.74 -16.04
C PRO A 131 24.31 32.04 -17.03
N SER A 132 23.70 31.42 -18.04
CA SER A 132 24.38 30.78 -19.15
C SER A 132 25.23 31.82 -19.88
N VAL A 133 26.51 31.91 -19.53
CA VAL A 133 27.52 32.61 -20.33
C VAL A 133 27.65 31.83 -21.63
N SER A 134 27.09 32.37 -22.71
CA SER A 134 27.32 31.88 -24.07
C SER A 134 28.77 32.18 -24.44
N VAL A 135 29.64 31.18 -24.30
CA VAL A 135 30.99 31.25 -24.87
C VAL A 135 30.86 31.15 -26.39
N PRO A 136 31.39 32.11 -27.18
CA PRO A 136 31.38 32.01 -28.64
C PRO A 136 32.29 30.86 -29.08
N VAL A 137 31.73 29.91 -29.81
CA VAL A 137 32.50 28.81 -30.43
C VAL A 137 33.21 29.36 -31.67
N PRO A 138 34.55 29.24 -31.79
CA PRO A 138 35.26 29.61 -33.02
C PRO A 138 34.88 28.65 -34.16
N GLY A 139 34.39 29.20 -35.26
CA GLY A 139 33.89 28.44 -36.41
C GLY A 139 35.01 27.71 -37.17
N PRO A 140 34.76 26.46 -37.63
CA PRO A 140 35.71 25.76 -38.49
C PRO A 140 35.75 26.38 -39.89
N GLY A 141 36.94 26.80 -40.28
CA GLY A 141 37.23 27.38 -41.60
C GLY A 141 37.01 26.41 -42.76
N SER A 142 36.47 26.99 -43.84
CA SER A 142 36.81 26.75 -45.25
C SER A 142 37.42 25.39 -45.65
N ALA A 143 36.62 24.54 -46.30
CA ALA A 143 37.11 23.62 -47.32
C ALA A 143 35.96 23.13 -48.23
N LEU A 144 35.89 23.65 -49.46
CA LEU A 144 35.20 23.07 -50.63
C LEU A 144 35.72 23.79 -51.91
N PRO A 145 35.65 23.18 -53.11
CA PRO A 145 36.79 22.57 -53.80
C PRO A 145 37.11 23.22 -55.17
N ARG A 146 38.19 22.76 -55.83
CA ARG A 146 38.46 22.98 -57.26
C ARG A 146 37.93 21.84 -58.11
#